data_AF-A0A7W3IZP1-F1
#
_entry.id   AF-A0A7W3IZP1-F1
#
_cell.length_a   1.000
_cell.length_b   1.000
_cell.length_c   1.000
_cell.angle_alpha   90.00
_cell.angle_beta   90.00
_cell.angle_gamma   90.00
#
_symmetry.space_group_name_H-M   'P 1'
#
loop_
_entity.id
_entity.type
_entity.pdbx_description
1 polymer ?
#
loop_
_entity_poly.entity_id
_entity_poly.type
_entity_poly.pdbx_seq_one_letter_code
_entity_poly.pdbx_strand_id
1 'polypeptide(L)' 'MFPGGVGNTFGDEAAFIQLIDEVETKVFQRLPDETWFYPGHGGDSTLGAERPHLAEWRARGW' A
#
# COMPACT_ATOMS: atom_id res chain seq x y z
N MET A 1 -5.33 -0.15 1.24
CA MET A 1 -4.06 -0.10 2.00
C MET A 1 -4.34 0.31 3.43
N PHE A 2 -3.38 0.09 4.31
CA PHE A 2 -3.34 0.53 5.70
C PHE A 2 -1.88 0.90 6.04
N PRO A 3 -1.60 1.59 7.16
CA PRO A 3 -0.22 1.86 7.56
C PRO A 3 0.61 0.58 7.60
N GLY A 4 1.71 0.53 6.85
CA GLY A 4 2.56 -0.66 6.75
C GLY A 4 2.18 -1.71 5.69
N GLY A 5 1.21 -1.45 4.79
CA GLY A 5 1.09 -2.23 3.55
C GLY A 5 -0.29 -2.37 2.91
N VAL A 6 -0.41 -3.39 2.06
CA VAL A 6 -1.64 -3.80 1.38
C VAL A 6 -2.38 -4.90 2.14
N GLY A 7 -3.66 -5.07 1.81
CA GLY A 7 -4.52 -6.14 2.34
C GLY A 7 -3.90 -7.52 2.19
N ASN A 8 -4.16 -8.41 3.16
CA ASN A 8 -3.82 -9.83 3.03
C ASN A 8 -4.54 -10.45 1.82
N THR A 9 -3.83 -11.27 1.06
CA THR A 9 -4.35 -12.02 -0.10
C THR A 9 -4.51 -13.51 0.18
N PHE A 10 -4.52 -13.92 1.45
CA PHE A 10 -4.75 -15.30 1.91
C PHE A 10 -3.76 -16.33 1.37
N GLY A 11 -2.53 -15.91 1.08
CA GLY A 11 -1.59 -16.80 0.40
C GLY A 11 -1.95 -17.00 -1.07
N ASP A 12 -2.44 -15.95 -1.77
CA ASP A 12 -2.41 -15.83 -3.25
C ASP A 12 -1.37 -14.77 -3.72
N GLU A 13 -0.37 -15.22 -4.50
CA GLU A 13 0.87 -14.49 -4.82
C GLU A 13 0.61 -13.60 -6.02
N ALA A 14 -0.15 -14.13 -6.99
CA ALA A 14 -0.61 -13.36 -8.13
C ALA A 14 -1.52 -12.23 -7.67
N ALA A 15 -2.43 -12.51 -6.73
CA ALA A 15 -3.27 -11.48 -6.13
C ALA A 15 -2.45 -10.45 -5.35
N PHE A 16 -1.40 -10.86 -4.61
CA PHE A 16 -0.52 -9.93 -3.91
C PHE A 16 0.22 -9.00 -4.88
N ILE A 17 0.83 -9.56 -5.93
CA ILE A 17 1.55 -8.82 -6.97
C ILE A 17 0.59 -7.83 -7.66
N GLN A 18 -0.60 -8.29 -8.05
CA GLN A 18 -1.60 -7.41 -8.63
C GLN A 18 -1.97 -6.26 -7.68
N LEU A 19 -2.24 -6.57 -6.41
CA LEU A 19 -2.69 -5.57 -5.45
C LEU A 19 -1.60 -4.52 -5.16
N ILE A 20 -0.34 -4.92 -4.98
CA ILE A 20 0.76 -3.99 -4.72
C ILE A 20 1.05 -3.12 -5.95
N ASP A 21 1.01 -3.69 -7.16
CA ASP A 21 1.18 -2.95 -8.42
C ASP A 21 0.05 -1.92 -8.62
N GLU A 22 -1.20 -2.32 -8.35
CA GLU A 22 -2.34 -1.41 -8.50
C GLU A 22 -2.34 -0.29 -7.47
N VAL A 23 -1.97 -0.55 -6.22
CA VAL A 23 -1.84 0.49 -5.20
C VAL A 23 -0.73 1.48 -5.58
N GLU A 24 0.42 0.99 -6.03
CA GLU A 24 1.51 1.85 -6.48
C GLU A 24 1.09 2.74 -7.66
N THR A 25 0.54 2.14 -8.72
CA THR A 25 0.23 2.83 -9.98
C THR A 25 -1.02 3.70 -9.95
N LYS A 26 -2.05 3.29 -9.20
CA LYS A 26 -3.34 4.00 -9.16
C LYS A 26 -3.44 4.99 -8.01
N VAL A 27 -2.67 4.80 -6.94
CA VAL A 27 -2.73 5.66 -5.74
C VAL A 27 -1.44 6.46 -5.62
N PHE A 28 -0.31 5.81 -5.34
CA PHE A 28 0.94 6.52 -5.01
C PHE A 28 1.49 7.34 -6.18
N GLN A 29 1.43 6.84 -7.42
CA GLN A 29 1.90 7.58 -8.58
C GLN A 29 0.94 8.71 -9.02
N ARG A 30 -0.30 8.74 -8.49
CA ARG A 30 -1.34 9.68 -8.94
C ARG A 30 -1.66 10.78 -7.95
N LEU A 31 -1.42 10.54 -6.67
CA LEU A 31 -1.81 11.43 -5.59
C LEU A 31 -0.56 11.98 -4.87
N PRO A 32 -0.59 13.24 -4.41
CA PRO A 32 0.55 13.88 -3.76
C PRO A 32 0.73 13.39 -2.32
N ASP A 33 1.88 13.70 -1.73
CA ASP A 33 2.32 13.17 -0.44
C ASP A 33 1.48 13.67 0.74
N GLU A 34 0.83 14.82 0.59
CA GLU A 34 -0.05 15.39 1.62
C GLU A 34 -1.43 14.72 1.65
N THR A 35 -1.69 13.79 0.72
CA THR A 35 -2.96 13.07 0.64
C THR A 35 -3.14 12.19 1.87
N TRP A 36 -4.21 12.43 2.61
CA TRP A 36 -4.68 11.56 3.68
C TRP A 36 -5.41 10.34 3.14
N PHE A 37 -5.23 9.21 3.82
CA PHE A 37 -6.06 8.02 3.63
C PHE A 37 -6.56 7.50 4.98
N TYR A 38 -7.77 6.95 4.95
CA TYR A 38 -8.51 6.49 6.12
C TYR A 38 -8.81 4.99 5.94
N PRO A 39 -7.97 4.10 6.47
CA PRO A 39 -8.11 2.66 6.24
C PRO A 39 -9.26 2.07 7.07
N GLY A 40 -9.77 0.91 6.64
CA GLY A 40 -10.77 0.16 7.42
C GLY A 40 -10.23 -0.45 8.72
N HIS A 41 -8.91 -0.51 8.91
CA HIS A 41 -8.25 -0.90 10.16
C HIS A 41 -6.89 -0.18 10.29
N GLY A 42 -6.35 -0.11 11.51
CA GLY A 42 -5.15 0.68 11.79
C GLY A 42 -5.47 2.16 11.96
N GLY A 43 -4.43 3.00 12.02
CA GLY A 43 -4.58 4.45 12.11
C GLY A 43 -4.66 5.12 10.75
N ASP A 44 -5.12 6.37 10.73
CA ASP A 44 -5.02 7.24 9.57
C ASP A 44 -3.56 7.59 9.29
N SER A 45 -3.22 7.83 8.03
CA SER A 45 -1.88 8.25 7.63
C SER A 45 -1.93 9.07 6.33
N THR A 46 -0.78 9.52 5.85
CA THR A 46 -0.63 10.19 4.57
C THR A 46 0.19 9.36 3.60
N LEU A 47 -0.01 9.56 2.30
CA LEU A 47 0.80 8.86 1.29
C LEU A 47 2.28 9.17 1.43
N GLY A 48 2.64 10.41 1.81
CA GLY A 48 4.03 10.81 2.03
C GLY A 48 4.69 10.06 3.20
N ALA A 49 3.95 9.77 4.26
CA ALA A 49 4.46 8.97 5.38
C ALA A 49 4.75 7.52 4.97
N GLU A 50 3.94 6.96 4.08
CA GLU A 50 4.05 5.55 3.70
C GLU A 50 4.92 5.29 2.45
N ARG A 51 5.09 6.27 1.55
CA ARG A 51 5.78 6.11 0.26
C ARG A 51 7.20 5.52 0.37
N PRO A 52 8.03 5.90 1.35
CA PRO A 52 9.36 5.30 1.52
C PRO A 52 9.34 3.79 1.75
N HIS A 53 8.20 3.23 2.19
CA HIS A 53 8.04 1.82 2.52
C HIS A 53 7.55 0.94 1.36
N LEU A 54 7.24 1.49 0.20
CA LEU A 54 6.72 0.71 -0.95
C LEU A 54 7.66 -0.46 -1.34
N ALA A 55 8.97 -0.20 -1.36
CA ALA A 55 9.97 -1.23 -1.67
C ALA A 55 10.01 -2.32 -0.60
N GLU A 56 9.90 -1.95 0.67
CA GLU A 56 9.83 -2.89 1.80
C GLU A 56 8.58 -3.77 1.69
N TRP A 57 7.42 -3.19 1.39
CA TRP A 57 6.17 -3.94 1.25
C TRP A 57 6.24 -4.95 0.13
N ARG A 58 6.80 -4.56 -1.02
CA ARG A 58 6.99 -5.47 -2.16
C ARG A 58 7.98 -6.59 -1.80
N ALA A 59 9.09 -6.26 -1.14
CA ALA A 59 10.14 -7.22 -0.80
C ALA A 59 9.74 -8.22 0.29
N ARG A 60 8.86 -7.81 1.21
CA ARG A 60 8.34 -8.69 2.27
C ARG A 60 7.70 -9.94 1.68
N GLY A 61 7.10 -9.83 0.50
CA GLY A 61 6.20 -10.87 0.01
C GLY A 61 5.05 -11.07 1.01
N TRP A 62 4.18 -12.03 0.72
CA TRP A 62 3.12 -12.42 1.63
C TRP A 62 3.62 -13.09 2.94
#